data_AF-A0A960CX03-F1
#
_entry.id   AF-A0A960CX03-F1
#
_cell.length_a   1.000
_cell.length_b   1.000
_cell.length_c   1.000
_cell.angle_alpha   90.00
_cell.angle_beta   90.00
_cell.angle_gamma   90.00
#
_symmetry.space_group_name_H-M   'P 1'
#
loop_
_entity.id
_entity.type
_entity.pdbx_description
1 polymer ?
#
loop_
_entity_poly.entity_id
_entity_poly.type
_entity_poly.pdbx_seq_one_letter_code
_entity_poly.pdbx_strand_id
1 'polypeptide(L)'
;LGSLEIPLESVESMLWLGRRRSRFCPSCLAENGGRWMLAWRMRWSFACLRHNCLLADSCPACRSPQRAVPASVALIPVPGLCAHKLIGCHGRGVTRCGTELAVAPSLPLAHDHPILTTQQMINAAVFTGIARTGIYGRAPAPLSALIADLCALGGRIMRYPNLDELRQLTSEAVVAEFLAARKEAMFGNRGVTADSSAVASGIATAAAGSILGAANTAEAAGRMRWLIAFNRHNGRSVSATNIGWGRGISAALRSVQLSALSSYLSVSDQLRYRTHSTTPRRPHPRSAAERARWLPSLLWPAVCLNVRCDGVGFGQVRSALAVAVVLVGSRITLSAAAELLGAATNARAVSRVLQRVGLSDSARGVWRTVEELADQLDADRSPIDYARRRTLSCGDLLPESVWIEICLSSGISPGRALRLALARCWLYERITGFPGSQARWAVDSPEFRSKLADLPELLNSEFISAADCYAGHFLAEQAIVGEPVAWAPAMLPECGAPVAVGGPVRSHRAEVNLSRVLRESSLAAGSVPPATSSGVCAARRILPRESLEVLYVEQRKSLAHIGSRYGLSRQMVTQLAHSYGIAIRASGRPHLD
;
A
#
# COMPACT_ATOMS: atom_id res chain seq x y z
N LEU A 1 -10.10 14.89 15.23
CA LEU A 1 -10.50 15.96 16.17
C LEU A 1 -10.31 15.43 17.58
N GLY A 2 -9.59 16.19 18.41
CA GLY A 2 -9.04 15.74 19.68
C GLY A 2 -7.57 16.13 19.74
N SER A 3 -7.33 17.43 19.83
CA SER A 3 -6.04 18.06 20.13
C SER A 3 -5.47 17.37 21.37
N LEU A 4 -4.54 16.43 21.17
CA LEU A 4 -3.66 15.98 22.25
C LEU A 4 -2.65 17.11 22.46
N GLU A 5 -3.12 18.20 23.05
CA GLU A 5 -2.27 19.21 23.65
C GLU A 5 -1.39 18.49 24.65
N ILE A 6 -0.11 18.37 24.29
CA ILE A 6 0.92 17.94 25.22
C ILE A 6 0.88 18.98 26.35
N PRO A 7 0.71 18.59 27.62
CA PRO A 7 0.69 19.56 28.72
C PRO A 7 1.93 20.46 28.62
N LEU A 8 1.78 21.77 28.80
CA LEU A 8 2.89 22.73 28.69
C LEU A 8 4.10 22.30 29.55
N GLU A 9 3.86 21.75 30.75
CA GLU A 9 4.89 21.18 31.64
C GLU A 9 5.67 19.99 31.03
N SER A 10 5.02 19.20 30.18
CA SER A 10 5.66 18.11 29.41
C SER A 10 6.51 18.64 28.27
N VAL A 11 6.16 19.79 27.68
CA VAL A 11 6.96 20.44 26.63
C VAL A 11 8.19 21.13 27.23
N GLU A 12 8.05 21.82 28.36
CA GLU A 12 9.16 22.49 29.05
C GLU A 12 10.22 21.50 29.54
N SER A 13 9.81 20.38 30.14
CA SER A 13 10.72 19.31 30.56
C SER A 13 11.37 18.56 29.38
N MET A 14 10.79 18.64 28.18
CA MET A 14 11.36 18.07 26.96
C MET A 14 12.34 19.01 26.26
N LEU A 15 12.19 20.33 26.37
CA LEU A 15 13.04 21.31 25.70
C LEU A 15 14.23 21.75 26.55
N TRP A 16 14.04 21.87 27.86
CA TRP A 16 15.01 22.45 28.77
C TRP A 16 15.69 21.40 29.65
N LEU A 17 16.92 21.68 30.08
CA LEU A 17 17.60 20.86 31.08
C LEU A 17 16.89 20.96 32.45
N GLY A 18 16.94 19.87 33.20
CA GLY A 18 16.38 19.77 34.54
C GLY A 18 17.10 20.69 35.51
N ARG A 19 16.38 21.22 36.50
CA ARG A 19 16.94 22.03 37.61
C ARG A 19 17.92 23.11 37.18
N ARG A 20 17.52 24.06 36.32
CA ARG A 20 18.32 25.23 35.90
C ARG A 20 19.75 24.91 35.39
N ARG A 21 20.09 23.66 35.10
CA ARG A 21 21.42 23.27 34.61
C ARG A 21 21.71 23.93 33.27
N SER A 22 22.98 24.15 32.98
CA SER A 22 23.40 24.64 31.67
C SER A 22 24.74 24.05 31.29
N ARG A 23 24.89 23.79 30.00
CA ARG A 23 26.14 23.35 29.40
C ARG A 23 26.98 24.56 28.98
N PHE A 24 28.23 24.34 28.61
CA PHE A 24 29.10 25.38 28.08
C PHE A 24 30.20 24.82 27.18
N CYS A 25 30.68 25.66 26.27
CA CYS A 25 31.92 25.39 25.53
C CYS A 25 33.06 26.18 26.20
N PRO A 26 34.13 25.52 26.67
CA PRO A 26 35.26 26.17 27.31
C PRO A 26 35.92 27.23 26.41
N SER A 27 36.13 26.90 25.12
CA SER A 27 36.71 27.82 24.13
C SER A 27 35.83 29.05 23.87
N CYS A 28 34.51 28.88 23.75
CA CYS A 28 33.60 30.03 23.63
C CYS A 28 33.67 30.94 24.87
N LEU A 29 33.74 30.37 26.09
CA LEU A 29 33.87 31.17 27.31
C LEU A 29 35.19 31.95 27.35
N ALA A 30 36.30 31.34 26.88
CA ALA A 30 37.60 32.01 26.79
C ALA A 30 37.53 33.22 25.83
N GLU A 31 36.91 33.03 24.67
CA GLU A 31 36.86 34.06 23.61
C GLU A 31 35.90 35.21 23.91
N ASN A 32 34.80 34.96 24.64
CA ASN A 32 33.72 35.94 24.83
C ASN A 32 33.69 36.58 26.22
N GLY A 33 34.77 36.44 27.00
CA GLY A 33 34.89 37.00 28.34
C GLY A 33 33.97 36.32 29.36
N GLY A 34 33.79 35.00 29.25
CA GLY A 34 32.99 34.20 30.20
C GLY A 34 31.48 34.32 30.03
N ARG A 35 31.00 34.90 28.93
CA ARG A 35 29.57 35.12 28.65
C ARG A 35 28.89 33.80 28.27
N TRP A 36 27.82 33.47 28.99
CA TRP A 36 27.07 32.25 28.76
C TRP A 36 26.10 32.40 27.59
N MET A 37 26.07 31.43 26.66
CA MET A 37 25.10 31.44 25.57
C MET A 37 23.75 30.89 26.06
N LEU A 38 22.65 31.59 25.74
CA LEU A 38 21.29 31.16 26.12
C LEU A 38 20.94 29.77 25.58
N ALA A 39 21.40 29.46 24.37
CA ALA A 39 21.15 28.16 23.73
C ALA A 39 21.63 26.99 24.59
N TRP A 40 22.71 27.14 25.37
CA TRP A 40 23.24 26.06 26.20
C TRP A 40 22.37 25.67 27.40
N ARG A 41 21.27 26.40 27.63
CA ARG A 41 20.22 26.00 28.58
C ARG A 41 19.29 24.94 27.98
N MET A 42 19.20 24.86 26.65
CA MET A 42 18.40 23.84 25.97
C MET A 42 19.01 22.47 26.19
N ARG A 43 18.15 21.48 26.45
CA ARG A 43 18.55 20.07 26.56
C ARG A 43 19.21 19.55 25.29
N TRP A 44 18.85 20.13 24.17
CA TRP A 44 19.28 19.73 22.84
C TRP A 44 20.51 20.48 22.32
N SER A 45 21.16 21.28 23.17
CA SER A 45 22.48 21.81 22.91
C SER A 45 23.51 20.98 23.66
N PHE A 46 24.18 20.06 22.96
CA PHE A 46 25.17 19.13 23.52
C PHE A 46 26.54 19.25 22.83
N ALA A 47 26.63 19.91 21.67
CA ALA A 47 27.88 20.17 20.99
C ALA A 47 28.01 21.65 20.55
N CYS A 48 29.24 22.13 20.51
CA CYS A 48 29.58 23.43 19.93
C CYS A 48 29.89 23.26 18.44
N LEU A 49 29.10 23.91 17.57
CA LEU A 49 29.35 23.92 16.11
C LEU A 49 30.48 24.85 15.70
N ARG A 50 30.89 25.79 16.57
CA ARG A 50 32.00 26.72 16.29
C ARG A 50 33.35 26.08 16.55
N HIS A 51 33.46 25.34 17.64
CA HIS A 51 34.70 24.70 18.11
C HIS A 51 34.72 23.18 17.90
N ASN A 52 33.70 22.62 17.24
CA ASN A 52 33.55 21.19 16.94
C ASN A 52 33.87 20.31 18.16
N CYS A 53 33.21 20.55 19.29
CA CYS A 53 33.47 19.82 20.53
C CYS A 53 32.19 19.50 21.29
N LEU A 54 32.22 18.49 22.15
CA LEU A 54 31.16 18.29 23.15
C LEU A 54 31.16 19.45 24.14
N LEU A 55 29.97 19.88 24.55
CA LEU A 55 29.84 20.86 25.62
C LEU A 55 30.15 20.20 26.97
N ALA A 56 30.81 20.92 27.86
CA ALA A 56 30.94 20.54 29.26
C ALA A 56 29.66 20.88 30.02
N ASP A 57 29.35 20.11 31.07
CA ASP A 57 28.21 20.36 31.96
C ASP A 57 28.63 20.56 33.43
N SER A 58 29.88 20.28 33.76
CA SER A 58 30.40 20.21 35.13
C SER A 58 31.74 20.94 35.26
N CYS A 59 32.06 21.43 36.46
CA CYS A 59 33.34 22.07 36.74
C CYS A 59 34.47 21.02 36.81
N PRO A 60 35.65 21.24 36.20
CA PRO A 60 36.76 20.29 36.26
C PRO A 60 37.31 20.07 37.68
N ALA A 61 37.20 21.06 38.56
CA ALA A 61 37.68 20.96 39.94
C ALA A 61 36.64 20.35 40.89
N CYS A 62 35.49 21.01 41.09
CA CYS A 62 34.50 20.55 42.06
C CYS A 62 33.49 19.53 41.50
N ARG A 63 33.60 19.16 40.21
CA ARG A 63 32.71 18.22 39.48
C ARG A 63 31.23 18.54 39.55
N SER A 64 30.88 19.72 40.03
CA SER A 64 29.50 20.10 40.25
C SER A 64 28.87 20.59 38.95
N PRO A 65 27.62 20.20 38.66
CA PRO A 65 26.91 20.66 37.48
C PRO A 65 26.73 22.19 37.48
N GLN A 66 26.95 22.81 36.33
CA GLN A 66 26.91 24.26 36.23
C GLN A 66 25.47 24.79 36.20
N ARG A 67 25.25 25.90 36.91
CA ARG A 67 23.98 26.62 37.07
C ARG A 67 22.82 25.82 37.67
N ALA A 68 23.09 24.64 38.25
CA ALA A 68 22.08 23.81 38.91
C ALA A 68 21.39 24.50 40.10
N VAL A 69 22.06 25.47 40.73
CA VAL A 69 21.56 26.28 41.86
C VAL A 69 21.70 27.75 41.49
N PRO A 70 20.69 28.61 41.76
CA PRO A 70 20.82 30.05 41.52
C PRO A 70 21.99 30.64 42.33
N ALA A 71 22.63 31.66 41.75
CA ALA A 71 23.56 32.48 42.50
C ALA A 71 22.83 33.16 43.67
N SER A 72 23.55 33.40 44.78
CA SER A 72 23.00 34.17 45.89
C SER A 72 22.75 35.60 45.44
N VAL A 73 21.63 36.20 45.86
CA VAL A 73 21.29 37.61 45.58
C VAL A 73 22.35 38.56 46.16
N ALA A 74 23.05 38.13 47.22
CA ALA A 74 24.10 38.92 47.86
C ALA A 74 25.48 38.86 47.15
N LEU A 75 25.59 38.18 46.00
CA LEU A 75 26.86 38.00 45.30
C LEU A 75 26.75 38.36 43.83
N ILE A 76 27.71 39.15 43.35
CA ILE A 76 27.87 39.48 41.93
C ILE A 76 28.60 38.30 41.27
N PRO A 77 27.97 37.56 40.34
CA PRO A 77 28.64 36.44 39.65
C PRO A 77 29.74 36.97 38.74
N VAL A 78 30.93 36.37 38.81
CA VAL A 78 32.02 36.64 37.85
C VAL A 78 31.82 35.71 36.65
N PRO A 79 31.63 36.25 35.43
CA PRO A 79 31.49 35.45 34.22
C PRO A 79 32.67 34.49 34.03
N GLY A 80 32.40 33.28 33.52
CA GLY A 80 33.44 32.27 33.27
C GLY A 80 33.96 31.53 34.50
N LEU A 81 33.63 31.93 35.74
CA LEU A 81 34.05 31.23 36.96
C LEU A 81 32.96 30.32 37.53
N CYS A 82 33.38 29.20 38.12
CA CYS A 82 32.48 28.27 38.80
C CYS A 82 31.87 28.92 40.06
N ALA A 83 30.56 29.15 40.01
CA ALA A 83 29.81 29.67 41.15
C ALA A 83 29.34 28.58 42.12
N HIS A 84 29.76 27.31 41.98
CA HIS A 84 29.31 26.27 42.91
C HIS A 84 29.88 26.49 44.31
N LYS A 85 29.06 26.20 45.31
CA LYS A 85 29.42 26.30 46.73
C LYS A 85 30.23 25.06 47.13
N LEU A 86 31.36 25.23 47.82
CA LEU A 86 32.11 24.08 48.34
C LEU A 86 31.33 23.38 49.46
N ILE A 87 31.45 22.06 49.53
CA ILE A 87 30.79 21.22 50.53
C ILE A 87 31.28 21.64 51.92
N GLY A 88 30.34 21.83 52.87
CA GLY A 88 30.65 22.16 54.27
C GLY A 88 30.77 23.66 54.60
N CYS A 89 30.82 24.57 53.62
CA CYS A 89 30.74 26.00 53.90
C CYS A 89 29.28 26.41 54.19
N HIS A 90 28.98 27.33 55.10
CA HIS A 90 27.60 27.86 55.32
C HIS A 90 27.66 29.35 55.72
N GLY A 91 26.54 30.08 55.66
CA GLY A 91 26.45 31.47 56.11
C GLY A 91 26.96 32.52 55.11
N ARG A 92 27.27 33.75 55.58
CA ARG A 92 27.66 34.89 54.71
C ARG A 92 29.08 34.78 54.12
N GLY A 93 29.91 33.87 54.64
CA GLY A 93 31.29 33.60 54.18
C GLY A 93 31.41 32.35 53.30
N VAL A 94 30.43 32.08 52.42
CA VAL A 94 30.47 30.86 51.57
C VAL A 94 31.65 30.91 50.59
N THR A 95 32.67 30.09 50.83
CA THR A 95 33.72 29.81 49.86
C THR A 95 33.13 29.09 48.65
N ARG A 96 33.38 29.63 47.46
CA ARG A 96 32.97 29.06 46.18
C ARG A 96 34.17 28.42 45.50
N CYS A 97 33.88 27.53 44.56
CA CYS A 97 34.90 26.84 43.78
C CYS A 97 35.80 27.83 43.03
N GLY A 98 35.22 28.84 42.36
CA GLY A 98 35.99 29.91 41.69
C GLY A 98 36.81 29.47 40.47
N THR A 99 36.88 28.18 40.16
CA THR A 99 37.64 27.64 39.04
C THR A 99 37.18 28.23 37.71
N GLU A 100 38.15 28.64 36.89
CA GLU A 100 37.90 29.05 35.51
C GLU A 100 37.30 27.90 34.71
N LEU A 101 36.13 28.14 34.11
CA LEU A 101 35.46 27.11 33.31
C LEU A 101 36.06 27.00 31.90
N ALA A 102 36.82 28.00 31.46
CA ALA A 102 37.55 27.98 30.20
C ALA A 102 38.63 26.88 30.13
N VAL A 103 39.15 26.43 31.28
CA VAL A 103 40.15 25.34 31.35
C VAL A 103 39.51 23.95 31.43
N ALA A 104 38.17 23.86 31.42
CA ALA A 104 37.51 22.56 31.47
C ALA A 104 37.86 21.73 30.22
N PRO A 105 38.15 20.42 30.36
CA PRO A 105 38.39 19.57 29.21
C PRO A 105 37.12 19.44 28.37
N SER A 106 37.26 19.51 27.06
CA SER A 106 36.18 19.24 26.10
C SER A 106 36.67 18.26 25.04
N LEU A 107 35.88 17.23 24.76
CA LEU A 107 36.22 16.25 23.75
C LEU A 107 36.04 16.86 22.34
N PRO A 108 37.11 16.99 21.53
CA PRO A 108 36.99 17.45 20.15
C PRO A 108 36.30 16.39 19.29
N LEU A 109 35.58 16.86 18.28
CA LEU A 109 34.83 16.07 17.31
C LEU A 109 35.33 16.44 15.91
N ALA A 110 35.42 15.45 15.02
CA ALA A 110 35.68 15.70 13.60
C ALA A 110 34.57 16.58 13.01
N HIS A 111 34.87 17.34 11.96
CA HIS A 111 33.94 18.33 11.38
C HIS A 111 32.63 17.71 10.89
N ASP A 112 32.68 16.48 10.36
CA ASP A 112 31.57 15.68 9.84
C ASP A 112 30.96 14.72 10.89
N HIS A 113 31.35 14.85 12.16
CA HIS A 113 30.93 13.92 13.19
C HIS A 113 29.39 13.91 13.37
N PRO A 114 28.71 12.76 13.45
CA PRO A 114 27.24 12.67 13.47
C PRO A 114 26.54 13.45 14.61
N ILE A 115 27.23 13.64 15.73
CA ILE A 115 26.79 14.53 16.82
C ILE A 115 26.66 15.98 16.33
N LEU A 116 27.65 16.51 15.61
CA LEU A 116 27.60 17.87 15.07
C LEU A 116 26.51 18.00 14.00
N THR A 117 26.40 17.03 13.10
CA THR A 117 25.34 16.98 12.07
C THR A 117 23.95 17.04 12.69
N THR A 118 23.73 16.29 13.78
CA THR A 118 22.46 16.30 14.50
C THR A 118 22.23 17.61 15.26
N GLN A 119 23.27 18.18 15.88
CA GLN A 119 23.18 19.48 16.54
C GLN A 119 22.79 20.59 15.55
N GLN A 120 23.34 20.55 14.33
CA GLN A 120 22.99 21.46 13.25
C GLN A 120 21.53 21.30 12.82
N MET A 121 21.05 20.07 12.64
CA MET A 121 19.65 19.76 12.31
C MET A 121 18.69 20.34 13.37
N ILE A 122 19.00 20.15 14.66
CA ILE A 122 18.17 20.67 15.75
C ILE A 122 18.21 22.20 15.77
N ASN A 123 19.38 22.82 15.64
CA ASN A 123 19.50 24.28 15.63
C ASN A 123 18.71 24.90 14.48
N ALA A 124 18.74 24.30 13.29
CA ALA A 124 17.94 24.74 12.15
C ALA A 124 16.43 24.63 12.42
N ALA A 125 15.97 23.54 13.05
CA ALA A 125 14.57 23.36 13.42
C ALA A 125 14.13 24.31 14.55
N VAL A 126 15.02 24.63 15.49
CA VAL A 126 14.76 25.63 16.54
C VAL A 126 14.62 27.03 15.94
N PHE A 127 15.48 27.38 14.98
CA PHE A 127 15.43 28.69 14.32
C PHE A 127 14.18 28.87 13.46
N THR A 128 13.77 27.82 12.72
CA THR A 128 12.65 27.88 11.78
C THR A 128 11.30 27.45 12.37
N GLY A 129 11.31 26.79 13.54
CA GLY A 129 10.14 26.16 14.16
C GLY A 129 9.70 24.83 13.53
N ILE A 130 10.34 24.38 12.44
CA ILE A 130 9.96 23.18 11.69
C ILE A 130 11.18 22.35 11.24
N ALA A 131 11.01 21.03 11.19
CA ALA A 131 11.94 20.08 10.59
C ALA A 131 11.50 19.73 9.16
N ARG A 132 12.40 19.85 8.18
CA ARG A 132 12.11 19.62 6.75
C ARG A 132 13.04 18.61 6.07
N THR A 133 14.03 18.10 6.78
CA THR A 133 15.07 17.22 6.24
C THR A 133 14.81 15.76 6.61
N GLY A 134 15.49 14.84 5.92
CA GLY A 134 15.36 13.40 6.18
C GLY A 134 13.93 12.90 6.01
N ILE A 135 13.43 12.14 6.99
CA ILE A 135 12.07 11.56 6.94
C ILE A 135 10.96 12.61 6.93
N TYR A 136 11.27 13.88 7.22
CA TYR A 136 10.34 15.01 7.18
C TYR A 136 10.29 15.71 5.82
N GLY A 137 11.05 15.25 4.82
CA GLY A 137 11.12 15.90 3.50
C GLY A 137 9.79 15.97 2.75
N ARG A 138 8.93 14.96 2.90
CA ARG A 138 7.59 14.92 2.25
C ARG A 138 6.54 15.75 2.98
N ALA A 139 6.67 15.87 4.29
CA ALA A 139 5.73 16.57 5.16
C ALA A 139 6.50 17.16 6.34
N PRO A 140 6.75 18.48 6.35
CA PRO A 140 7.44 19.14 7.45
C PRO A 140 6.78 18.84 8.80
N ALA A 141 7.60 18.58 9.81
CA ALA A 141 7.13 18.36 11.18
C ALA A 141 7.42 19.60 12.04
N PRO A 142 6.53 19.96 12.99
CA PRO A 142 6.84 21.02 13.95
C PRO A 142 7.99 20.61 14.87
N LEU A 143 8.71 21.60 15.42
CA LEU A 143 9.81 21.37 16.36
C LEU A 143 9.40 20.42 17.50
N SER A 144 8.21 20.58 18.06
CA SER A 144 7.69 19.72 19.13
C SER A 144 7.66 18.23 18.75
N ALA A 145 7.31 17.91 17.50
CA ALA A 145 7.30 16.54 17.00
C ALA A 145 8.71 16.01 16.76
N LEU A 146 9.63 16.82 16.23
CA LEU A 146 11.06 16.44 16.12
C LEU A 146 11.65 16.10 17.50
N ILE A 147 11.39 16.95 18.49
CA ILE A 147 11.83 16.75 19.86
C ILE A 147 11.22 15.48 20.46
N ALA A 148 9.92 15.23 20.24
CA ALA A 148 9.27 14.00 20.67
C ALA A 148 9.88 12.74 19.99
N ASP A 149 10.20 12.83 18.70
CA ASP A 149 10.82 11.75 17.93
C ASP A 149 12.24 11.43 18.43
N LEU A 150 13.05 12.46 18.67
CA LEU A 150 14.38 12.33 19.29
C LEU A 150 14.31 11.72 20.69
N CYS A 151 13.32 12.13 21.51
CA CYS A 151 13.10 11.52 22.83
C CYS A 151 12.73 10.05 22.73
N ALA A 152 11.82 9.72 21.80
CA ALA A 152 11.29 8.38 21.62
C ALA A 152 12.38 7.38 21.21
N LEU A 153 13.19 7.76 20.23
CA LEU A 153 14.30 6.95 19.73
C LEU A 153 15.47 6.96 20.73
N GLY A 154 15.96 8.15 21.10
CA GLY A 154 17.09 8.31 22.00
C GLY A 154 16.84 7.64 23.36
N GLY A 155 15.67 7.82 23.96
CA GLY A 155 15.31 7.18 25.22
C GLY A 155 15.34 5.64 25.16
N ARG A 156 15.04 5.04 24.01
CA ARG A 156 15.11 3.59 23.82
C ARG A 156 16.52 3.09 23.56
N ILE A 157 17.26 3.79 22.71
CA ILE A 157 18.66 3.50 22.41
C ILE A 157 19.47 3.53 23.72
N MET A 158 19.25 4.53 24.58
CA MET A 158 19.96 4.63 25.85
C MET A 158 19.55 3.59 26.88
N ARG A 159 18.30 3.12 26.83
CA ARG A 159 17.83 2.06 27.73
C ARG A 159 18.38 0.68 27.31
N TYR A 160 18.70 0.51 26.02
CA TYR A 160 19.22 -0.72 25.43
C TYR A 160 20.38 -0.44 24.47
N PRO A 161 21.52 0.04 24.96
CA PRO A 161 22.60 0.44 24.07
C PRO A 161 23.28 -0.79 23.49
N ASN A 162 23.30 -0.87 22.16
CA ASN A 162 24.21 -1.76 21.42
C ASN A 162 25.54 -1.01 21.27
N LEU A 163 26.54 -1.35 22.08
CA LEU A 163 27.81 -0.62 22.10
C LEU A 163 28.57 -0.72 20.77
N ASP A 164 28.43 -1.83 20.04
CA ASP A 164 29.12 -2.02 18.77
C ASP A 164 28.55 -1.10 17.68
N GLU A 165 27.23 -0.93 17.65
CA GLU A 165 26.59 0.04 16.76
C GLU A 165 26.91 1.49 17.16
N LEU A 166 26.97 1.81 18.46
CA LEU A 166 27.33 3.15 18.92
C LEU A 166 28.78 3.51 18.56
N ARG A 167 29.69 2.52 18.59
CA ARG A 167 31.07 2.68 18.12
C ARG A 167 31.14 2.92 16.62
N GLN A 168 30.39 2.17 15.82
CA GLN A 168 30.33 2.37 14.36
C GLN A 168 29.74 3.73 13.98
N LEU A 169 28.80 4.23 14.78
CA LEU A 169 28.18 5.54 14.56
C LEU A 169 29.09 6.71 14.96
N THR A 170 29.95 6.52 15.95
CA THR A 170 30.74 7.61 16.55
C THR A 170 32.23 7.25 16.62
N SER A 171 32.88 7.48 17.76
CA SER A 171 34.29 7.14 17.98
C SER A 171 34.47 6.47 19.34
N GLU A 172 35.54 5.68 19.49
CA GLU A 172 35.83 5.00 20.77
C GLU A 172 36.00 6.01 21.92
N ALA A 173 36.56 7.19 21.65
CA ALA A 173 36.72 8.24 22.65
C ALA A 173 35.36 8.76 23.16
N VAL A 174 34.38 8.95 22.27
CA VAL A 174 33.02 9.36 22.63
C VAL A 174 32.29 8.27 23.43
N VAL A 175 32.46 7.01 23.03
CA VAL A 175 31.86 5.86 23.75
C VAL A 175 32.48 5.69 25.14
N ALA A 176 33.80 5.84 25.28
CA ALA A 176 34.49 5.78 26.57
C ALA A 176 33.99 6.88 27.52
N GLU A 177 33.87 8.11 27.05
CA GLU A 177 33.32 9.24 27.80
C GLU A 177 31.86 8.98 28.24
N PHE A 178 31.05 8.39 27.35
CA PHE A 178 29.69 7.98 27.69
C PHE A 178 29.64 6.89 28.77
N LEU A 179 30.49 5.86 28.67
CA LEU A 179 30.55 4.80 29.67
C LEU A 179 31.02 5.34 31.04
N ALA A 180 31.95 6.29 31.05
CA ALA A 180 32.36 6.98 32.27
C ALA A 180 31.19 7.75 32.89
N ALA A 181 30.51 8.61 32.12
CA ALA A 181 29.34 9.35 32.58
C ALA A 181 28.20 8.44 33.06
N ARG A 182 28.01 7.28 32.40
CA ARG A 182 26.99 6.29 32.79
C ARG A 182 27.33 5.58 34.10
N LYS A 183 28.61 5.27 34.37
CA LYS A 183 29.05 4.72 35.66
C LYS A 183 28.76 5.70 36.80
N GLU A 184 29.03 6.98 36.59
CA GLU A 184 28.75 8.03 37.58
C GLU A 184 27.23 8.20 37.83
N ALA A 185 26.40 7.92 36.82
CA ALA A 185 24.94 8.02 36.90
C ALA A 185 24.21 6.77 37.44
N MET A 186 24.92 5.70 37.85
CA MET A 186 24.34 4.37 38.17
C MET A 186 23.23 4.32 39.24
N PHE A 187 22.92 5.42 39.93
CA PHE A 187 21.77 5.52 40.85
C PHE A 187 20.44 5.94 40.18
N GLY A 188 20.37 6.06 38.84
CA GLY A 188 19.14 6.41 38.13
C GLY A 188 19.01 5.73 36.78
N ASN A 189 18.22 4.64 36.72
CA ASN A 189 17.94 3.90 35.50
C ASN A 189 16.93 4.65 34.59
N ARG A 190 17.33 5.79 34.00
CA ARG A 190 16.44 6.67 33.21
C ARG A 190 17.04 6.96 31.83
N GLY A 191 16.18 7.07 30.80
CA GLY A 191 16.58 7.35 29.41
C GLY A 191 17.22 8.73 29.19
N VAL A 192 17.17 9.28 27.97
CA VAL A 192 17.57 10.69 27.72
C VAL A 192 16.62 11.60 28.49
N THR A 193 17.02 12.00 29.69
CA THR A 193 16.24 12.85 30.59
C THR A 193 16.81 14.25 30.57
N ALA A 194 16.12 15.17 31.24
CA ALA A 194 16.58 16.54 31.39
C ALA A 194 17.90 16.66 32.19
N ASP A 195 18.34 15.58 32.84
CA ASP A 195 19.57 15.53 33.64
C ASP A 195 20.72 14.76 32.94
N SER A 196 20.53 14.33 31.69
CA SER A 196 21.56 13.61 30.94
C SER A 196 22.77 14.50 30.61
N SER A 197 23.97 13.92 30.71
CA SER A 197 25.21 14.60 30.34
C SER A 197 25.22 15.00 28.85
N ALA A 198 26.12 15.91 28.48
CA ALA A 198 26.26 16.34 27.09
C ALA A 198 26.62 15.16 26.17
N VAL A 199 27.55 14.28 26.58
CA VAL A 199 27.92 13.08 25.82
C VAL A 199 26.74 12.12 25.65
N ALA A 200 25.99 11.84 26.73
CA ALA A 200 24.85 10.93 26.67
C ALA A 200 23.72 11.47 25.78
N SER A 201 23.49 12.78 25.83
CA SER A 201 22.54 13.45 24.94
C SER A 201 23.02 13.40 23.50
N GLY A 202 24.30 13.73 23.26
CA GLY A 202 24.91 13.75 21.94
C GLY A 202 24.84 12.40 21.24
N ILE A 203 25.27 11.32 21.90
CA ILE A 203 25.20 9.96 21.33
C ILE A 203 23.74 9.56 21.04
N ALA A 204 22.83 9.76 22.00
CA ALA A 204 21.44 9.37 21.83
C ALA A 204 20.79 10.10 20.66
N THR A 205 21.07 11.40 20.53
CA THR A 205 20.57 12.22 19.43
C THR A 205 21.26 11.89 18.13
N ALA A 206 22.55 11.59 18.10
CA ALA A 206 23.24 11.19 16.87
C ALA A 206 22.68 9.88 16.32
N ALA A 207 22.40 8.91 17.20
CA ALA A 207 21.82 7.64 16.80
C ALA A 207 20.37 7.80 16.31
N ALA A 208 19.56 8.59 17.03
CA ALA A 208 18.22 8.95 16.58
C ALA A 208 18.27 9.77 15.26
N GLY A 209 19.16 10.74 15.16
CA GLY A 209 19.38 11.63 14.02
C GLY A 209 19.82 10.87 12.77
N SER A 210 20.62 9.81 12.91
CA SER A 210 20.95 8.90 11.81
C SER A 210 19.69 8.20 11.25
N ILE A 211 18.72 7.85 12.08
CA ILE A 211 17.45 7.28 11.63
C ILE A 211 16.55 8.38 11.01
N LEU A 212 16.40 9.51 11.69
CA LEU A 212 15.52 10.61 11.27
C LEU A 212 16.05 11.33 10.02
N GLY A 213 17.36 11.35 9.82
CA GLY A 213 18.05 11.97 8.68
C GLY A 213 18.08 11.12 7.41
N ALA A 214 17.59 9.88 7.44
CA ALA A 214 17.51 9.04 6.26
C ALA A 214 16.57 9.62 5.19
N ALA A 215 16.83 9.34 3.91
CA ALA A 215 16.16 10.01 2.79
C ALA A 215 14.68 9.63 2.66
N ASN A 216 14.30 8.45 3.14
CA ASN A 216 12.94 7.96 3.08
C ASN A 216 12.62 6.99 4.23
N THR A 217 11.33 6.67 4.37
CA THR A 217 10.82 5.78 5.43
C THR A 217 11.43 4.39 5.40
N ALA A 218 11.71 3.83 4.22
CA ALA A 218 12.25 2.47 4.09
C ALA A 218 13.72 2.40 4.55
N GLU A 219 14.52 3.41 4.21
CA GLU A 219 15.90 3.53 4.68
C GLU A 219 15.95 3.76 6.20
N ALA A 220 15.15 4.70 6.72
CA ALA A 220 15.03 4.95 8.15
C ALA A 220 14.62 3.68 8.92
N ALA A 221 13.66 2.93 8.36
CA ALA A 221 13.22 1.66 8.92
C ALA A 221 14.36 0.64 8.96
N GLY A 222 15.20 0.60 7.92
CA GLY A 222 16.39 -0.23 7.90
C GLY A 222 17.37 0.09 9.01
N ARG A 223 17.65 1.38 9.22
CA ARG A 223 18.50 1.86 10.32
C ARG A 223 17.88 1.63 11.69
N MET A 224 16.55 1.48 11.78
CA MET A 224 15.83 1.23 13.04
C MET A 224 15.64 -0.26 13.36
N ARG A 225 15.74 -1.19 12.39
CA ARG A 225 15.36 -2.61 12.55
C ARG A 225 16.04 -3.31 13.73
N TRP A 226 17.31 -2.99 13.99
CA TRP A 226 18.07 -3.57 15.10
C TRP A 226 17.41 -3.31 16.46
N LEU A 227 16.78 -2.14 16.66
CA LEU A 227 16.08 -1.81 17.91
C LEU A 227 14.90 -2.77 18.15
N ILE A 228 14.19 -3.15 17.08
CA ILE A 228 13.08 -4.09 17.16
C ILE A 228 13.61 -5.49 17.45
N ALA A 229 14.63 -5.93 16.71
CA ALA A 229 15.26 -7.24 16.89
C ALA A 229 15.79 -7.42 18.32
N PHE A 230 16.55 -6.44 18.82
CA PHE A 230 17.14 -6.44 20.15
C PHE A 230 16.06 -6.53 21.25
N ASN A 231 15.00 -5.72 21.17
CA ASN A 231 13.94 -5.75 22.18
C ASN A 231 13.24 -7.12 22.22
N ARG A 232 12.97 -7.72 21.04
CA ARG A 232 12.34 -9.04 20.95
C ARG A 232 13.23 -10.15 21.48
N HIS A 233 14.53 -10.12 21.17
CA HIS A 233 15.50 -11.08 21.69
C HIS A 233 15.59 -11.03 23.23
N ASN A 234 15.45 -9.83 23.82
CA ASN A 234 15.43 -9.62 25.27
C ASN A 234 14.02 -9.82 25.89
N GLY A 235 13.16 -10.65 25.28
CA GLY A 235 11.87 -11.05 25.82
C GLY A 235 10.77 -9.98 25.82
N ARG A 236 10.97 -8.83 25.17
CA ARG A 236 9.93 -7.79 25.06
C ARG A 236 9.06 -8.05 23.85
N SER A 237 7.76 -8.14 24.08
CA SER A 237 6.78 -8.17 22.98
C SER A 237 6.84 -6.83 22.23
N VAL A 238 7.21 -6.86 20.94
CA VAL A 238 7.07 -5.74 20.02
C VAL A 238 6.08 -6.17 18.94
N SER A 239 4.91 -5.56 18.95
CA SER A 239 3.78 -5.89 18.08
C SER A 239 3.22 -4.62 17.44
N ALA A 240 2.39 -4.78 16.42
CA ALA A 240 1.80 -3.64 15.73
C ALA A 240 0.82 -2.84 16.63
N THR A 241 0.32 -3.44 17.71
CA THR A 241 -0.54 -2.77 18.69
C THR A 241 0.24 -1.93 19.71
N ASN A 242 1.48 -2.33 20.04
CA ASN A 242 2.30 -1.63 21.03
C ASN A 242 3.43 -0.77 20.44
N ILE A 243 3.69 -0.90 19.13
CA ILE A 243 4.58 -0.02 18.38
C ILE A 243 3.93 1.36 18.20
N GLY A 244 4.70 2.43 17.98
CA GLY A 244 4.25 3.81 18.23
C GLY A 244 4.86 4.35 19.51
N TRP A 245 6.14 4.05 19.69
CA TRP A 245 6.91 4.35 20.88
C TRP A 245 7.08 5.86 21.02
N GLY A 246 6.57 6.42 22.12
CA GLY A 246 6.66 7.85 22.43
C GLY A 246 5.31 8.58 22.33
N ARG A 247 5.12 9.61 23.16
CA ARG A 247 3.96 10.51 23.09
C ARG A 247 4.29 11.68 22.19
N GLY A 248 3.33 12.14 21.39
CA GLY A 248 3.53 13.30 20.52
C GLY A 248 4.43 13.08 19.29
N ILE A 249 4.85 11.83 19.03
CA ILE A 249 5.71 11.51 17.88
C ILE A 249 5.02 11.82 16.55
N SER A 250 5.82 12.19 15.55
CA SER A 250 5.37 12.54 14.21
C SER A 250 4.73 11.35 13.48
N ALA A 251 3.90 11.65 12.47
CA ALA A 251 3.38 10.64 11.56
C ALA A 251 4.52 9.95 10.80
N ALA A 252 5.57 10.69 10.42
CA ALA A 252 6.75 10.16 9.74
C ALA A 252 7.45 9.09 10.60
N LEU A 253 7.73 9.37 11.88
CA LEU A 253 8.32 8.37 12.76
C LEU A 253 7.41 7.16 12.96
N ARG A 254 6.09 7.35 13.12
CA ARG A 254 5.14 6.21 13.20
C ARG A 254 5.23 5.31 11.97
N SER A 255 5.32 5.89 10.77
CA SER A 255 5.51 5.16 9.52
C SER A 255 6.84 4.40 9.50
N VAL A 256 7.93 5.01 9.97
CA VAL A 256 9.24 4.36 10.11
C VAL A 256 9.17 3.16 11.06
N GLN A 257 8.54 3.33 12.22
CA GLN A 257 8.42 2.24 13.20
C GLN A 257 7.61 1.06 12.64
N LEU A 258 6.48 1.32 11.97
CA LEU A 258 5.68 0.28 11.31
C LEU A 258 6.44 -0.41 10.18
N SER A 259 7.16 0.36 9.35
CA SER A 259 7.98 -0.19 8.26
C SER A 259 9.12 -1.08 8.79
N ALA A 260 9.73 -0.69 9.92
CA ALA A 260 10.77 -1.48 10.57
C ALA A 260 10.22 -2.79 11.18
N LEU A 261 8.95 -2.81 11.59
CA LEU A 261 8.28 -3.99 12.14
C LEU A 261 7.82 -4.98 11.06
N SER A 262 7.74 -4.55 9.80
CA SER A 262 7.09 -5.27 8.70
C SER A 262 7.56 -6.72 8.54
N SER A 263 8.87 -6.97 8.66
CA SER A 263 9.48 -8.30 8.54
C SER A 263 9.03 -9.31 9.60
N TYR A 264 8.39 -8.83 10.67
CA TYR A 264 7.88 -9.67 11.75
C TYR A 264 6.35 -9.77 11.79
N LEU A 265 5.66 -9.19 10.80
CA LEU A 265 4.21 -9.25 10.69
C LEU A 265 3.81 -10.35 9.71
N SER A 266 2.65 -10.97 9.95
CA SER A 266 2.02 -11.81 8.94
C SER A 266 1.64 -10.98 7.71
N VAL A 267 1.45 -11.60 6.54
CA VAL A 267 1.02 -10.90 5.32
C VAL A 267 -0.30 -10.14 5.55
N SER A 268 -1.23 -10.72 6.30
CA SER A 268 -2.49 -10.05 6.62
C SER A 268 -2.28 -8.80 7.49
N ASP A 269 -1.36 -8.84 8.46
CA ASP A 269 -1.01 -7.66 9.25
C ASP A 269 -0.22 -6.63 8.44
N GLN A 270 0.69 -7.06 7.56
CA GLN A 270 1.41 -6.17 6.65
C GLN A 270 0.42 -5.30 5.84
N LEU A 271 -0.62 -5.92 5.28
CA LEU A 271 -1.69 -5.21 4.55
C LEU A 271 -2.51 -4.28 5.47
N ARG A 272 -2.88 -4.72 6.68
CA ARG A 272 -3.60 -3.87 7.64
C ARG A 272 -2.83 -2.60 7.97
N TYR A 273 -1.51 -2.70 8.15
CA TYR A 273 -0.66 -1.58 8.53
C TYR A 273 -0.03 -0.86 7.32
N ARG A 274 -0.38 -1.27 6.10
CA ARG A 274 0.13 -0.71 4.83
C ARG A 274 1.65 -0.71 4.75
N THR A 275 2.29 -1.82 5.12
CA THR A 275 3.75 -1.84 5.24
C THR A 275 4.49 -1.84 3.90
N HIS A 276 3.79 -2.09 2.78
CA HIS A 276 4.38 -2.03 1.44
C HIS A 276 4.28 -0.63 0.80
N SER A 277 3.42 0.23 1.34
CA SER A 277 3.28 1.63 0.98
C SER A 277 4.49 2.44 1.44
N THR A 278 4.69 3.58 0.78
CA THR A 278 5.68 4.57 1.19
C THR A 278 5.33 5.28 2.50
N THR A 279 4.08 5.14 2.97
CA THR A 279 3.60 5.77 4.21
C THR A 279 2.79 4.80 5.08
N PRO A 280 3.43 3.80 5.70
CA PRO A 280 2.76 2.84 6.57
C PRO A 280 2.01 3.53 7.71
N ARG A 281 0.78 3.10 7.97
CA ARG A 281 -0.16 3.80 8.85
C ARG A 281 -1.04 2.81 9.58
N ARG A 282 -1.49 3.19 10.78
CA ARG A 282 -2.38 2.34 11.58
C ARG A 282 -3.76 2.20 10.90
N PRO A 283 -4.41 1.03 11.06
CA PRO A 283 -5.74 0.81 10.52
C PRO A 283 -6.81 1.79 11.04
N HIS A 284 -7.72 2.15 10.15
CA HIS A 284 -8.92 2.94 10.43
C HIS A 284 -10.16 2.04 10.37
N PRO A 285 -11.07 2.10 11.38
CA PRO A 285 -12.17 1.14 11.50
C PRO A 285 -13.24 1.26 10.40
N ARG A 286 -13.44 2.44 9.80
CA ARG A 286 -14.55 2.69 8.85
C ARG A 286 -14.25 2.38 7.38
N SER A 287 -13.01 2.10 7.00
CA SER A 287 -12.61 2.04 5.58
C SER A 287 -13.08 0.77 4.86
N ALA A 288 -13.28 -0.34 5.57
CA ALA A 288 -13.52 -1.63 4.91
C ALA A 288 -14.90 -1.77 4.28
N ALA A 289 -15.97 -1.35 4.96
CA ALA A 289 -17.34 -1.52 4.46
C ALA A 289 -17.58 -0.66 3.21
N GLU A 290 -17.12 0.59 3.23
CA GLU A 290 -17.22 1.48 2.07
C GLU A 290 -16.41 0.94 0.88
N ARG A 291 -15.18 0.46 1.11
CA ARG A 291 -14.37 -0.12 0.04
C ARG A 291 -15.00 -1.39 -0.54
N ALA A 292 -15.55 -2.26 0.31
CA ALA A 292 -16.20 -3.48 -0.14
C ALA A 292 -17.45 -3.21 -1.01
N ARG A 293 -18.11 -2.06 -0.82
CA ARG A 293 -19.23 -1.64 -1.67
C ARG A 293 -18.83 -1.44 -3.13
N TRP A 294 -17.67 -0.84 -3.34
CA TRP A 294 -17.14 -0.47 -4.67
C TRP A 294 -16.21 -1.53 -5.27
N LEU A 295 -16.09 -2.70 -4.64
CA LEU A 295 -15.19 -3.78 -5.04
C LEU A 295 -15.97 -5.04 -5.43
N PRO A 296 -15.65 -5.71 -6.55
CA PRO A 296 -16.22 -7.01 -6.89
C PRO A 296 -15.72 -8.12 -5.95
N SER A 297 -16.47 -9.21 -5.81
CA SER A 297 -16.04 -10.38 -5.03
C SER A 297 -14.87 -11.13 -5.69
N LEU A 298 -14.78 -11.06 -7.02
CA LEU A 298 -13.61 -11.44 -7.80
C LEU A 298 -12.92 -10.20 -8.34
N LEU A 299 -11.70 -9.93 -7.85
CA LEU A 299 -10.90 -8.79 -8.31
C LEU A 299 -10.76 -8.79 -9.84
N TRP A 300 -10.67 -7.62 -10.46
CA TRP A 300 -10.63 -7.50 -11.91
C TRP A 300 -9.51 -8.35 -12.53
N PRO A 301 -9.79 -9.14 -13.58
CA PRO A 301 -8.79 -10.03 -14.19
C PRO A 301 -7.48 -9.33 -14.52
N ALA A 302 -7.56 -8.12 -15.11
CA ALA A 302 -6.40 -7.32 -15.52
C ALA A 302 -5.42 -7.03 -14.37
N VAL A 303 -5.93 -6.81 -13.15
CA VAL A 303 -5.10 -6.57 -11.95
C VAL A 303 -4.38 -7.86 -11.49
N CYS A 304 -4.97 -9.02 -11.78
CA CYS A 304 -4.45 -10.32 -11.32
C CYS A 304 -3.58 -11.06 -12.34
N LEU A 305 -3.51 -10.61 -13.60
CA LEU A 305 -2.81 -11.34 -14.69
C LEU A 305 -1.34 -11.64 -14.37
N ASN A 306 -0.66 -10.75 -13.64
CA ASN A 306 0.75 -10.89 -13.32
C ASN A 306 1.02 -11.64 -12.01
N VAL A 307 -0.02 -12.07 -11.30
CA VAL A 307 0.12 -12.76 -10.01
C VAL A 307 0.38 -14.24 -10.26
N ARG A 308 1.65 -14.64 -10.13
CA ARG A 308 2.05 -16.06 -10.23
C ARG A 308 1.81 -16.76 -8.91
N CYS A 309 0.95 -17.79 -8.91
CA CYS A 309 0.66 -18.58 -7.72
C CYS A 309 0.41 -20.05 -8.07
N ASP A 310 1.48 -20.86 -8.01
CA ASP A 310 1.40 -22.26 -8.39
C ASP A 310 0.41 -23.06 -7.55
N GLY A 311 -0.33 -23.95 -8.22
CA GLY A 311 -1.33 -24.83 -7.61
C GLY A 311 -2.54 -24.11 -7.01
N VAL A 312 -2.78 -22.85 -7.37
CA VAL A 312 -3.99 -22.07 -7.01
C VAL A 312 -4.68 -21.64 -8.29
N GLY A 313 -5.98 -21.94 -8.41
CA GLY A 313 -6.75 -21.53 -9.59
C GLY A 313 -6.94 -20.01 -9.67
N PHE A 314 -7.02 -19.47 -10.89
CA PHE A 314 -7.12 -18.02 -11.12
C PHE A 314 -8.29 -17.35 -10.37
N GLY A 315 -9.47 -17.99 -10.31
CA GLY A 315 -10.60 -17.49 -9.52
C GLY A 315 -10.35 -17.45 -8.00
N GLN A 316 -9.54 -18.38 -7.47
CA GLN A 316 -9.14 -18.36 -6.06
C GLN A 316 -8.16 -17.21 -5.78
N VAL A 317 -7.25 -16.91 -6.71
CA VAL A 317 -6.37 -15.74 -6.62
C VAL A 317 -7.20 -14.45 -6.61
N ARG A 318 -8.12 -14.30 -7.58
CA ARG A 318 -8.97 -13.11 -7.71
C ARG A 318 -9.84 -12.86 -6.47
N SER A 319 -10.48 -13.88 -5.92
CA SER A 319 -11.29 -13.74 -4.69
C SER A 319 -10.43 -13.42 -3.47
N ALA A 320 -9.26 -14.06 -3.33
CA ALA A 320 -8.37 -13.79 -2.21
C ALA A 320 -7.78 -12.38 -2.24
N LEU A 321 -7.40 -11.88 -3.42
CA LEU A 321 -6.89 -10.52 -3.59
C LEU A 321 -7.98 -9.46 -3.40
N ALA A 322 -9.24 -9.74 -3.77
CA ALA A 322 -10.35 -8.85 -3.43
C ALA A 322 -10.50 -8.71 -1.90
N VAL A 323 -10.44 -9.81 -1.16
CA VAL A 323 -10.43 -9.79 0.32
C VAL A 323 -9.21 -9.03 0.85
N ALA A 324 -8.03 -9.20 0.22
CA ALA A 324 -6.81 -8.49 0.59
C ALA A 324 -6.99 -6.97 0.45
N VAL A 325 -7.57 -6.49 -0.65
CA VAL A 325 -7.88 -5.07 -0.88
C VAL A 325 -8.80 -4.52 0.20
N VAL A 326 -9.86 -5.24 0.59
CA VAL A 326 -10.74 -4.83 1.70
C VAL A 326 -9.99 -4.77 3.04
N LEU A 327 -9.05 -5.69 3.26
CA LEU A 327 -8.27 -5.77 4.48
C LEU A 327 -7.34 -4.57 4.68
N VAL A 328 -6.82 -3.97 3.60
CA VAL A 328 -5.85 -2.87 3.64
C VAL A 328 -6.32 -1.76 4.57
N GLY A 329 -5.53 -1.44 5.59
CA GLY A 329 -5.90 -0.34 6.49
C GLY A 329 -7.11 -0.56 7.38
N SER A 330 -7.63 -1.79 7.48
CA SER A 330 -8.81 -2.10 8.28
C SER A 330 -8.48 -2.90 9.55
N ARG A 331 -9.42 -2.95 10.50
CA ARG A 331 -9.30 -3.77 11.72
C ARG A 331 -10.07 -5.09 11.64
N ILE A 332 -10.81 -5.32 10.56
CA ILE A 332 -11.70 -6.48 10.43
C ILE A 332 -10.92 -7.77 10.17
N THR A 333 -11.47 -8.93 10.51
CA THR A 333 -10.84 -10.24 10.26
C THR A 333 -10.91 -10.64 8.78
N LEU A 334 -10.13 -11.64 8.36
CA LEU A 334 -10.24 -12.19 6.99
C LEU A 334 -11.64 -12.75 6.72
N SER A 335 -12.27 -13.37 7.72
CA SER A 335 -13.64 -13.87 7.60
C SER A 335 -14.62 -12.72 7.42
N ALA A 336 -14.57 -11.67 8.26
CA ALA A 336 -15.44 -10.51 8.10
C ALA A 336 -15.24 -9.79 6.75
N ALA A 337 -14.01 -9.72 6.25
CA ALA A 337 -13.72 -9.15 4.92
C ALA A 337 -14.30 -10.02 3.78
N ALA A 338 -14.28 -11.34 3.91
CA ALA A 338 -14.93 -12.25 2.96
C ALA A 338 -16.46 -12.14 3.00
N GLU A 339 -17.06 -11.99 4.19
CA GLU A 339 -18.51 -11.76 4.35
C GLU A 339 -18.96 -10.46 3.67
N LEU A 340 -18.19 -9.37 3.81
CA LEU A 340 -18.49 -8.09 3.13
C LEU A 340 -18.51 -8.21 1.60
N LEU A 341 -17.79 -9.19 1.05
CA LEU A 341 -17.75 -9.50 -0.38
C LEU A 341 -18.73 -10.64 -0.75
N GLY A 342 -19.72 -10.92 0.11
CA GLY A 342 -20.76 -11.92 -0.15
C GLY A 342 -20.32 -13.37 0.00
N ALA A 343 -19.30 -13.64 0.81
CA ALA A 343 -18.82 -14.99 1.12
C ALA A 343 -18.43 -15.86 -0.11
N ALA A 344 -18.01 -15.22 -1.20
CA ALA A 344 -17.49 -15.87 -2.40
C ALA A 344 -16.27 -16.79 -2.13
N THR A 345 -15.58 -16.56 -1.01
CA THR A 345 -14.44 -17.34 -0.51
C THR A 345 -14.48 -17.37 1.02
N ASN A 346 -13.58 -18.13 1.65
CA ASN A 346 -13.47 -18.21 3.10
C ASN A 346 -12.06 -17.87 3.60
N ALA A 347 -11.94 -17.51 4.89
CA ALA A 347 -10.70 -17.06 5.49
C ALA A 347 -9.52 -18.03 5.33
N ARG A 348 -9.78 -19.35 5.36
CA ARG A 348 -8.73 -20.38 5.20
C ARG A 348 -8.18 -20.40 3.78
N ALA A 349 -9.07 -20.36 2.78
CA ALA A 349 -8.68 -20.28 1.38
C ALA A 349 -7.89 -18.99 1.09
N VAL A 350 -8.38 -17.84 1.59
CA VAL A 350 -7.68 -16.56 1.46
C VAL A 350 -6.28 -16.63 2.09
N SER A 351 -6.16 -17.09 3.33
CA SER A 351 -4.86 -17.21 4.01
C SER A 351 -3.87 -18.08 3.23
N ARG A 352 -4.34 -19.19 2.65
CA ARG A 352 -3.50 -20.06 1.80
C ARG A 352 -2.95 -19.33 0.58
N VAL A 353 -3.80 -18.57 -0.11
CA VAL A 353 -3.39 -17.79 -1.28
C VAL A 353 -2.40 -16.69 -0.88
N LEU A 354 -2.69 -15.94 0.19
CA LEU A 354 -1.80 -14.88 0.66
C LEU A 354 -0.41 -15.41 1.03
N GLN A 355 -0.35 -16.57 1.68
CA GLN A 355 0.92 -17.24 1.99
C GLN A 355 1.68 -17.64 0.71
N ARG A 356 1.01 -18.26 -0.27
CA ARG A 356 1.66 -18.66 -1.52
C ARG A 356 2.15 -17.48 -2.35
N VAL A 357 1.34 -16.43 -2.48
CA VAL A 357 1.77 -15.19 -3.13
C VAL A 357 2.95 -14.58 -2.38
N GLY A 358 2.94 -14.62 -1.05
CA GLY A 358 4.04 -14.15 -0.19
C GLY A 358 5.35 -14.92 -0.35
N LEU A 359 5.33 -16.15 -0.85
CA LEU A 359 6.51 -16.97 -1.16
C LEU A 359 7.03 -16.75 -2.59
N SER A 360 6.30 -16.01 -3.44
CA SER A 360 6.70 -15.75 -4.82
C SER A 360 7.67 -14.57 -4.94
N ASP A 361 8.50 -14.56 -5.99
CA ASP A 361 9.39 -13.41 -6.30
C ASP A 361 8.60 -12.12 -6.58
N SER A 362 7.36 -12.26 -7.04
CA SER A 362 6.47 -11.13 -7.34
C SER A 362 5.76 -10.55 -6.11
N ALA A 363 5.88 -11.17 -4.93
CA ALA A 363 5.12 -10.83 -3.72
C ALA A 363 5.10 -9.33 -3.42
N ARG A 364 6.28 -8.69 -3.43
CA ARG A 364 6.42 -7.27 -3.11
C ARG A 364 5.66 -6.37 -4.09
N GLY A 365 5.67 -6.71 -5.38
CA GLY A 365 4.91 -6.01 -6.41
C GLY A 365 3.41 -6.17 -6.17
N VAL A 366 2.95 -7.41 -5.94
CA VAL A 366 1.53 -7.71 -5.70
C VAL A 366 1.00 -6.96 -4.48
N TRP A 367 1.70 -6.98 -3.34
CA TRP A 367 1.22 -6.30 -2.14
C TRP A 367 1.21 -4.78 -2.28
N ARG A 368 2.17 -4.20 -3.01
CA ARG A 368 2.15 -2.78 -3.36
C ARG A 368 0.91 -2.44 -4.21
N THR A 369 0.65 -3.21 -5.27
CA THR A 369 -0.52 -3.00 -6.13
C THR A 369 -1.84 -3.14 -5.34
N VAL A 370 -1.93 -4.09 -4.42
CA VAL A 370 -3.10 -4.25 -3.54
C VAL A 370 -3.31 -3.03 -2.63
N GLU A 371 -2.24 -2.50 -2.04
CA GLU A 371 -2.31 -1.30 -1.20
C GLU A 371 -2.64 -0.04 -2.01
N GLU A 372 -2.03 0.14 -3.19
CA GLU A 372 -2.30 1.26 -4.10
C GLU A 372 -3.73 1.22 -4.62
N LEU A 373 -4.24 0.04 -4.97
CA LEU A 373 -5.63 -0.13 -5.40
C LEU A 373 -6.61 0.20 -4.27
N ALA A 374 -6.28 -0.17 -3.03
CA ALA A 374 -7.09 0.19 -1.88
C ALA A 374 -7.11 1.70 -1.64
N ASP A 375 -5.96 2.37 -1.77
CA ASP A 375 -5.86 3.82 -1.64
C ASP A 375 -6.58 4.54 -2.81
N GLN A 376 -6.52 3.98 -4.02
CA GLN A 376 -7.26 4.48 -5.19
C GLN A 376 -8.78 4.39 -4.96
N LEU A 377 -9.29 3.24 -4.51
CA LEU A 377 -10.73 3.06 -4.24
C LEU A 377 -11.24 3.91 -3.07
N ASP A 378 -10.38 4.19 -2.10
CA ASP A 378 -10.71 5.10 -0.98
C ASP A 378 -10.77 6.57 -1.46
N ALA A 379 -10.05 6.94 -2.53
CA ALA A 379 -9.99 8.29 -3.09
C ALA A 379 -11.02 8.53 -4.20
N ASP A 380 -11.13 7.59 -5.15
CA ASP A 380 -12.03 7.61 -6.28
C ASP A 380 -12.77 6.27 -6.38
N ARG A 381 -14.09 6.33 -6.30
CA ARG A 381 -14.93 5.14 -6.23
C ARG A 381 -14.99 4.45 -7.58
N SER A 382 -15.19 3.13 -7.59
CA SER A 382 -15.61 2.42 -8.79
C SER A 382 -16.94 3.00 -9.30
N PRO A 383 -17.14 3.13 -10.62
CA PRO A 383 -18.41 3.54 -11.19
C PRO A 383 -19.54 2.52 -11.00
N ILE A 384 -19.22 1.29 -10.58
CA ILE A 384 -20.19 0.21 -10.31
C ILE A 384 -20.36 0.02 -8.80
N ASP A 385 -21.60 0.08 -8.31
CA ASP A 385 -21.95 -0.34 -6.94
C ASP A 385 -22.06 -1.87 -6.88
N TYR A 386 -20.92 -2.53 -6.60
CA TYR A 386 -20.85 -3.98 -6.53
C TYR A 386 -21.64 -4.59 -5.36
N ALA A 387 -21.87 -3.86 -4.26
CA ALA A 387 -22.76 -4.36 -3.20
C ALA A 387 -24.18 -4.53 -3.72
N ARG A 388 -24.68 -3.56 -4.49
CA ARG A 388 -25.98 -3.66 -5.16
C ARG A 388 -25.99 -4.78 -6.22
N ARG A 389 -24.94 -4.86 -7.04
CA ARG A 389 -24.82 -5.89 -8.09
C ARG A 389 -24.84 -7.32 -7.53
N ARG A 390 -24.29 -7.56 -6.33
CA ARG A 390 -24.27 -8.88 -5.68
C ARG A 390 -25.65 -9.40 -5.28
N THR A 391 -26.61 -8.51 -5.04
CA THR A 391 -27.96 -8.87 -4.62
C THR A 391 -28.96 -8.87 -5.78
N LEU A 392 -28.49 -8.76 -7.02
CA LEU A 392 -29.34 -8.75 -8.22
C LEU A 392 -30.03 -10.10 -8.43
N SER A 393 -31.30 -10.05 -8.83
CA SER A 393 -32.02 -11.24 -9.27
C SER A 393 -31.59 -11.60 -10.67
N CYS A 394 -30.62 -12.51 -10.78
CA CYS A 394 -30.16 -13.05 -12.05
C CYS A 394 -30.93 -14.32 -12.45
N GLY A 395 -32.19 -14.50 -12.03
CA GLY A 395 -32.94 -15.73 -12.30
C GLY A 395 -33.10 -16.00 -13.80
N ASP A 396 -33.50 -14.98 -14.55
CA ASP A 396 -33.85 -15.10 -15.98
C ASP A 396 -32.74 -14.59 -16.90
N LEU A 397 -31.48 -14.55 -16.42
CA LEU A 397 -30.35 -14.04 -17.20
C LEU A 397 -30.10 -14.93 -18.43
N LEU A 398 -30.04 -14.29 -19.59
CA LEU A 398 -29.76 -14.87 -20.89
C LEU A 398 -30.71 -16.05 -21.23
N PRO A 399 -31.98 -15.75 -21.61
CA PRO A 399 -32.90 -16.73 -22.16
C PRO A 399 -32.30 -17.45 -23.37
N GLU A 400 -32.73 -18.69 -23.63
CA GLU A 400 -32.17 -19.51 -24.72
C GLU A 400 -32.39 -18.88 -26.10
N SER A 401 -33.53 -18.22 -26.31
CA SER A 401 -33.82 -17.48 -27.56
C SER A 401 -32.80 -16.37 -27.81
N VAL A 402 -32.51 -15.56 -26.78
CA VAL A 402 -31.54 -14.46 -26.84
C VAL A 402 -30.11 -14.99 -27.03
N TRP A 403 -29.76 -16.09 -26.37
CA TRP A 403 -28.47 -16.76 -26.59
C TRP A 403 -28.28 -17.17 -28.04
N ILE A 404 -29.27 -17.82 -28.64
CA ILE A 404 -29.23 -18.23 -30.05
C ILE A 404 -29.05 -17.00 -30.95
N GLU A 405 -29.78 -15.92 -30.68
CA GLU A 405 -29.66 -14.66 -31.42
C GLU A 405 -28.26 -14.04 -31.34
N ILE A 406 -27.70 -13.93 -30.13
CA ILE A 406 -26.33 -13.40 -29.91
C ILE A 406 -25.30 -14.29 -30.62
N CYS A 407 -25.45 -15.61 -30.53
CA CYS A 407 -24.57 -16.55 -31.23
C CYS A 407 -24.63 -16.40 -32.75
N LEU A 408 -25.83 -16.36 -33.33
CA LEU A 408 -26.02 -16.22 -34.77
C LEU A 408 -25.51 -14.88 -35.30
N SER A 409 -25.74 -13.80 -34.56
CA SER A 409 -25.25 -12.45 -34.93
C SER A 409 -23.74 -12.31 -34.80
N SER A 410 -23.09 -13.08 -33.92
CA SER A 410 -21.64 -13.03 -33.67
C SER A 410 -20.84 -14.15 -34.37
N GLY A 411 -21.49 -14.94 -35.24
CA GLY A 411 -20.86 -16.04 -35.99
C GLY A 411 -20.42 -17.23 -35.13
N ILE A 412 -20.95 -17.38 -33.92
CA ILE A 412 -20.65 -18.48 -33.00
C ILE A 412 -21.78 -19.52 -33.06
N SER A 413 -21.45 -20.81 -33.15
CA SER A 413 -22.47 -21.86 -33.03
C SER A 413 -23.02 -21.94 -31.59
N PRO A 414 -24.35 -21.87 -31.37
CA PRO A 414 -24.97 -21.93 -30.04
C PRO A 414 -24.57 -23.16 -29.22
N GLY A 415 -24.20 -24.25 -29.89
CA GLY A 415 -23.76 -25.49 -29.24
C GLY A 415 -24.86 -26.18 -28.44
N ARG A 416 -24.47 -27.08 -27.54
CA ARG A 416 -25.37 -27.80 -26.62
C ARG A 416 -25.61 -26.99 -25.34
N ALA A 417 -26.56 -27.44 -24.50
CA ALA A 417 -26.95 -26.82 -23.23
C ALA A 417 -25.76 -26.44 -22.31
N LEU A 418 -24.67 -27.22 -22.32
CA LEU A 418 -23.44 -26.91 -21.58
C LEU A 418 -22.85 -25.54 -21.95
N ARG A 419 -22.87 -25.15 -23.23
CA ARG A 419 -22.31 -23.88 -23.70
C ARG A 419 -23.15 -22.69 -23.22
N LEU A 420 -24.47 -22.84 -23.25
CA LEU A 420 -25.41 -21.85 -22.68
C LEU A 420 -25.19 -21.69 -21.17
N ALA A 421 -25.01 -22.80 -20.44
CA ALA A 421 -24.71 -22.74 -19.00
C ALA A 421 -23.39 -22.00 -18.71
N LEU A 422 -22.34 -22.28 -19.49
CA LEU A 422 -21.06 -21.56 -19.40
C LEU A 422 -21.21 -20.06 -19.71
N ALA A 423 -21.93 -19.71 -20.78
CA ALA A 423 -22.18 -18.31 -21.15
C ALA A 423 -22.97 -17.56 -20.07
N ARG A 424 -24.00 -18.20 -19.48
CA ARG A 424 -24.74 -17.65 -18.33
C ARG A 424 -23.86 -17.42 -17.11
N CYS A 425 -23.01 -18.38 -16.76
CA CYS A 425 -22.09 -18.25 -15.64
C CYS A 425 -21.05 -17.14 -15.87
N TRP A 426 -20.53 -17.02 -17.09
CA TRP A 426 -19.60 -15.95 -17.48
C TRP A 426 -20.26 -14.57 -17.44
N LEU A 427 -21.47 -14.45 -18.00
CA LEU A 427 -22.21 -13.19 -18.00
C LEU A 427 -22.64 -12.79 -16.58
N TYR A 428 -23.06 -13.75 -15.76
CA TYR A 428 -23.34 -13.55 -14.35
C TYR A 428 -22.13 -12.99 -13.60
N GLU A 429 -20.95 -13.58 -13.79
CA GLU A 429 -19.72 -13.08 -13.16
C GLU A 429 -19.37 -11.67 -13.62
N ARG A 430 -19.56 -11.39 -14.92
CA ARG A 430 -19.28 -10.08 -15.52
C ARG A 430 -20.19 -8.98 -14.98
N ILE A 431 -21.48 -9.26 -14.78
CA ILE A 431 -22.49 -8.31 -14.30
C ILE A 431 -22.38 -8.09 -12.78
N THR A 432 -22.20 -9.17 -12.02
CA THR A 432 -22.28 -9.15 -10.55
C THR A 432 -20.93 -8.94 -9.87
N GLY A 433 -19.83 -9.29 -10.55
CA GLY A 433 -18.51 -9.44 -9.93
C GLY A 433 -18.40 -10.65 -8.99
N PHE A 434 -19.40 -11.53 -8.95
CA PHE A 434 -19.47 -12.73 -8.12
C PHE A 434 -19.03 -13.98 -8.91
N PRO A 435 -18.45 -15.01 -8.29
CA PRO A 435 -17.98 -16.18 -9.03
C PRO A 435 -19.04 -16.85 -9.89
N GLY A 436 -18.78 -16.98 -11.20
CA GLY A 436 -19.67 -17.68 -12.13
C GLY A 436 -19.87 -19.15 -11.77
N SER A 437 -18.88 -19.76 -11.13
CA SER A 437 -18.97 -21.14 -10.62
C SER A 437 -19.96 -21.32 -9.46
N GLN A 438 -20.47 -20.24 -8.87
CA GLN A 438 -21.51 -20.26 -7.83
C GLN A 438 -22.86 -19.77 -8.38
N ALA A 439 -22.95 -19.50 -9.68
CA ALA A 439 -24.22 -19.17 -10.33
C ALA A 439 -25.15 -20.40 -10.37
N ARG A 440 -26.46 -20.16 -10.49
CA ARG A 440 -27.48 -21.22 -10.49
C ARG A 440 -27.34 -22.27 -11.60
N TRP A 441 -26.66 -21.95 -12.70
CA TRP A 441 -26.42 -22.86 -13.83
C TRP A 441 -25.04 -23.53 -13.79
N ALA A 442 -24.24 -23.26 -12.76
CA ALA A 442 -22.93 -23.86 -12.64
C ALA A 442 -23.06 -25.35 -12.32
N VAL A 443 -22.23 -26.17 -12.97
CA VAL A 443 -22.09 -27.59 -12.66
C VAL A 443 -20.84 -27.77 -11.83
N ASP A 444 -20.96 -28.45 -10.68
CA ASP A 444 -19.82 -28.75 -9.82
C ASP A 444 -18.99 -29.91 -10.40
N SER A 445 -18.20 -29.59 -11.44
CA SER A 445 -17.22 -30.50 -12.02
C SER A 445 -15.89 -29.79 -12.30
N PRO A 446 -14.74 -30.49 -12.19
CA PRO A 446 -13.45 -29.95 -12.61
C PRO A 446 -13.44 -29.48 -14.07
N GLU A 447 -14.06 -30.24 -14.98
CA GLU A 447 -14.12 -29.97 -16.41
C GLU A 447 -14.95 -28.71 -16.71
N PHE A 448 -16.09 -28.54 -16.02
CA PHE A 448 -16.91 -27.33 -16.15
C PHE A 448 -16.12 -26.08 -15.71
N ARG A 449 -15.42 -26.17 -14.57
CA ARG A 449 -14.61 -25.06 -14.05
C ARG A 449 -13.45 -24.71 -14.99
N SER A 450 -12.79 -25.70 -15.59
CA SER A 450 -11.76 -25.47 -16.60
C SER A 450 -12.35 -24.75 -17.82
N LYS A 451 -13.44 -25.28 -18.39
CA LYS A 451 -14.09 -24.67 -19.56
C LYS A 451 -14.61 -23.26 -19.30
N LEU A 452 -15.08 -22.97 -18.09
CA LEU A 452 -15.52 -21.62 -17.71
C LEU A 452 -14.35 -20.65 -17.62
N ALA A 453 -13.21 -21.09 -17.10
CA ALA A 453 -11.99 -20.28 -17.03
C ALA A 453 -11.40 -19.98 -18.41
N ASP A 454 -11.46 -20.95 -19.33
CA ASP A 454 -10.94 -20.83 -20.70
C ASP A 454 -11.92 -20.09 -21.63
N LEU A 455 -13.21 -19.97 -21.26
CA LEU A 455 -14.25 -19.39 -22.10
C LEU A 455 -13.90 -18.01 -22.68
N PRO A 456 -13.39 -17.03 -21.90
CA PRO A 456 -13.09 -15.70 -22.43
C PRO A 456 -12.06 -15.70 -23.57
N GLU A 457 -11.14 -16.66 -23.61
CA GLU A 457 -10.16 -16.81 -24.70
C GLU A 457 -10.79 -17.35 -25.98
N LEU A 458 -11.95 -17.99 -25.87
CA LEU A 458 -12.70 -18.60 -26.96
C LEU A 458 -13.82 -17.70 -27.50
N LEU A 459 -14.08 -16.55 -26.87
CA LEU A 459 -15.10 -15.59 -27.29
C LEU A 459 -14.48 -14.51 -28.19
N ASN A 460 -15.15 -14.19 -29.30
CA ASN A 460 -14.75 -13.08 -30.16
C ASN A 460 -15.27 -11.73 -29.63
N SER A 461 -14.70 -10.64 -30.14
CA SER A 461 -15.06 -9.28 -29.72
C SER A 461 -16.52 -8.92 -30.03
N GLU A 462 -17.05 -9.42 -31.16
CA GLU A 462 -18.45 -9.22 -31.56
C GLU A 462 -19.41 -9.84 -30.54
N PHE A 463 -19.14 -11.06 -30.11
CA PHE A 463 -19.93 -11.73 -29.07
C PHE A 463 -19.87 -10.98 -27.75
N ILE A 464 -18.67 -10.54 -27.33
CA ILE A 464 -18.52 -9.79 -26.07
C ILE A 464 -19.33 -8.49 -26.15
N SER A 465 -19.28 -7.78 -27.27
CA SER A 465 -20.04 -6.54 -27.47
C SER A 465 -21.55 -6.78 -27.49
N ALA A 466 -22.03 -7.83 -28.15
CA ALA A 466 -23.45 -8.19 -28.18
C ALA A 466 -23.95 -8.63 -26.79
N ALA A 467 -23.15 -9.42 -26.08
CA ALA A 467 -23.45 -9.84 -24.71
C ALA A 467 -23.44 -8.66 -23.72
N ASP A 468 -22.51 -7.71 -23.87
CA ASP A 468 -22.47 -6.48 -23.07
C ASP A 468 -23.67 -5.58 -23.39
N CYS A 469 -24.07 -5.45 -24.66
CA CYS A 469 -25.29 -4.73 -25.04
C CYS A 469 -26.54 -5.34 -24.38
N TYR A 470 -26.70 -6.66 -24.45
CA TYR A 470 -27.77 -7.38 -23.77
C TYR A 470 -27.72 -7.18 -22.24
N ALA A 471 -26.54 -7.31 -21.63
CA ALA A 471 -26.37 -7.10 -20.19
C ALA A 471 -26.73 -5.67 -19.77
N GLY A 472 -26.44 -4.67 -20.60
CA GLY A 472 -26.85 -3.28 -20.39
C GLY A 472 -28.37 -3.14 -20.32
N HIS A 473 -29.10 -3.77 -21.26
CA HIS A 473 -30.57 -3.79 -21.24
C HIS A 473 -31.10 -4.54 -20.00
N PHE A 474 -30.55 -5.71 -19.68
CA PHE A 474 -30.92 -6.47 -18.49
C PHE A 474 -30.76 -5.65 -17.21
N LEU A 475 -29.68 -4.87 -17.10
CA LEU A 475 -29.45 -3.98 -15.96
C LEU A 475 -30.45 -2.82 -15.91
N ALA A 476 -30.79 -2.23 -17.06
CA ALA A 476 -31.78 -1.17 -17.16
C ALA A 476 -33.17 -1.65 -16.72
N GLU A 477 -33.57 -2.86 -17.08
CA GLU A 477 -34.81 -3.50 -16.62
C GLU A 477 -34.85 -3.67 -15.09
N GLN A 478 -33.69 -3.85 -14.46
CA GLN A 478 -33.52 -3.92 -13.00
C GLN A 478 -33.29 -2.54 -12.35
N ALA A 479 -33.64 -1.45 -13.05
CA ALA A 479 -33.48 -0.06 -12.60
C ALA A 479 -32.03 0.37 -12.31
N ILE A 480 -31.04 -0.26 -12.96
CA ILE A 480 -29.64 0.15 -12.93
C ILE A 480 -29.30 0.86 -14.23
N VAL A 481 -29.27 2.19 -14.18
CA VAL A 481 -28.95 3.07 -15.32
C VAL A 481 -27.69 3.87 -15.01
N GLY A 482 -26.84 4.10 -16.02
CA GLY A 482 -25.64 4.93 -15.91
C GLY A 482 -24.39 4.23 -15.37
N GLU A 483 -24.49 2.96 -14.96
CA GLU A 483 -23.33 2.12 -14.66
C GLU A 483 -22.89 1.32 -15.90
N PRO A 484 -21.57 1.14 -16.13
CA PRO A 484 -21.11 0.19 -17.14
C PRO A 484 -21.45 -1.26 -16.73
N VAL A 485 -21.51 -2.16 -17.72
CA VAL A 485 -21.74 -3.60 -17.48
C VAL A 485 -20.56 -4.21 -16.71
N ALA A 486 -19.36 -3.91 -17.18
CA ALA A 486 -18.10 -4.27 -16.56
C ALA A 486 -17.18 -3.05 -16.53
N TRP A 487 -16.38 -2.94 -15.49
CA TRP A 487 -15.37 -1.91 -15.32
C TRP A 487 -14.11 -2.55 -14.78
N ALA A 488 -12.95 -1.94 -15.01
CA ALA A 488 -11.70 -2.25 -14.33
C ALA A 488 -10.89 -0.95 -14.22
N PRO A 489 -10.08 -0.78 -13.16
CA PRO A 489 -9.22 0.39 -13.04
C PRO A 489 -8.22 0.42 -14.20
N ALA A 490 -7.94 1.62 -14.73
CA ALA A 490 -6.81 1.82 -15.62
C ALA A 490 -5.55 1.37 -14.88
N MET A 491 -4.73 0.54 -15.52
CA MET A 491 -3.53 -0.05 -14.90
C MET A 491 -2.73 1.01 -14.14
N LEU A 492 -2.53 0.78 -12.84
CA LEU A 492 -1.57 1.54 -12.05
C LEU A 492 -0.19 1.46 -12.76
N PRO A 493 0.58 2.56 -12.82
CA PRO A 493 1.91 2.51 -13.43
C PRO A 493 2.77 1.47 -12.70
N GLU A 494 3.27 0.50 -13.45
CA GLU A 494 4.32 -0.48 -13.09
C GLU A 494 3.93 -1.70 -12.24
N CYS A 495 3.13 -2.59 -12.83
CA CYS A 495 3.45 -4.03 -12.72
C CYS A 495 4.61 -4.33 -13.69
N GLY A 496 5.86 -4.08 -13.24
CA GLY A 496 7.10 -4.54 -13.87
C GLY A 496 7.24 -4.29 -15.37
N ALA A 497 8.05 -3.29 -15.74
CA ALA A 497 8.57 -3.23 -17.11
C ALA A 497 9.12 -4.61 -17.53
N PRO A 498 8.85 -5.09 -18.76
CA PRO A 498 9.53 -6.26 -19.26
C PRO A 498 11.01 -5.89 -19.30
N VAL A 499 11.81 -6.48 -18.41
CA VAL A 499 13.26 -6.38 -18.53
C VAL A 499 13.59 -6.98 -19.89
N ALA A 500 14.02 -6.12 -20.81
CA ALA A 500 14.63 -6.54 -22.05
C ALA A 500 15.93 -7.28 -21.71
N VAL A 501 15.86 -8.59 -21.59
CA VAL A 501 17.02 -9.48 -21.68
C VAL A 501 16.96 -10.11 -23.06
N GLY A 502 17.87 -9.69 -23.94
CA GLY A 502 18.10 -10.35 -25.21
C GLY A 502 18.52 -11.81 -24.99
N GLY A 503 17.84 -12.73 -25.66
CA GLY A 503 18.12 -14.17 -25.67
C GLY A 503 16.85 -15.00 -25.55
N PRO A 504 16.69 -16.11 -26.30
CA PRO A 504 15.47 -16.91 -26.30
C PRO A 504 15.42 -17.73 -24.99
N VAL A 505 14.83 -17.15 -23.95
CA VAL A 505 14.52 -17.90 -22.73
C VAL A 505 13.33 -18.80 -23.04
N ARG A 506 13.63 -20.09 -23.25
CA ARG A 506 12.66 -21.18 -23.31
C ARG A 506 11.67 -21.04 -22.15
N SER A 507 10.45 -20.68 -22.49
CA SER A 507 9.33 -20.58 -21.56
C SER A 507 8.92 -21.98 -21.12
N HIS A 508 9.41 -22.44 -19.97
CA HIS A 508 8.72 -23.46 -19.19
C HIS A 508 7.50 -22.83 -18.53
N ARG A 509 6.50 -22.45 -19.35
CA ARG A 509 5.10 -22.56 -18.93
C ARG A 509 4.87 -24.05 -18.73
N ALA A 510 4.27 -24.42 -17.61
CA ALA A 510 3.72 -25.75 -17.45
C ALA A 510 2.83 -26.02 -18.68
N GLU A 511 3.35 -26.87 -19.56
CA GLU A 511 2.58 -27.59 -20.56
C GLU A 511 1.55 -28.43 -19.81
N VAL A 512 0.45 -27.79 -19.39
CA VAL A 512 -0.81 -28.50 -19.32
C VAL A 512 -1.31 -28.59 -20.76
N ASN A 513 -0.67 -29.49 -21.51
CA ASN A 513 -1.24 -30.29 -22.59
C ASN A 513 -2.23 -29.60 -23.56
N LEU A 514 -1.92 -28.39 -24.03
CA LEU A 514 -2.68 -27.76 -25.12
C LEU A 514 -2.61 -28.61 -26.40
N SER A 515 -1.50 -29.32 -26.62
CA SER A 515 -1.29 -30.24 -27.76
C SER A 515 -2.00 -31.60 -27.62
N ARG A 516 -2.36 -32.03 -26.41
CA ARG A 516 -3.13 -33.27 -26.19
C ARG A 516 -4.64 -33.02 -26.21
N VAL A 517 -5.10 -31.87 -25.72
CA VAL A 517 -6.51 -31.45 -25.84
C VAL A 517 -6.87 -31.10 -27.29
N LEU A 518 -5.92 -30.60 -28.09
CA LEU A 518 -6.13 -30.38 -29.54
C LEU A 518 -6.17 -31.68 -30.37
N ARG A 519 -5.74 -32.83 -29.83
CA ARG A 519 -5.87 -34.14 -30.51
C ARG A 519 -7.00 -35.02 -29.97
N GLU A 520 -7.49 -34.77 -28.76
CA GLU A 520 -8.55 -35.59 -28.13
C GLU A 520 -9.88 -34.83 -27.93
N SER A 521 -9.99 -33.57 -28.37
CA SER A 521 -11.28 -32.85 -28.37
C SER A 521 -12.14 -33.27 -29.56
N SER A 522 -13.01 -34.25 -29.34
CA SER A 522 -14.14 -34.63 -30.20
C SER A 522 -15.24 -33.55 -30.30
N LEU A 523 -14.87 -32.26 -30.27
CA LEU A 523 -15.75 -31.11 -30.52
C LEU A 523 -15.55 -30.48 -31.89
N ALA A 524 -14.70 -31.07 -32.74
CA ALA A 524 -14.55 -30.72 -34.15
C ALA A 524 -14.55 -31.97 -35.03
N ALA A 525 -15.72 -32.59 -35.20
CA ALA A 525 -16.00 -33.50 -36.31
C ALA A 525 -17.42 -33.22 -36.83
N GLY A 526 -17.64 -31.97 -37.23
CA GLY A 526 -18.63 -31.61 -38.22
C GLY A 526 -17.87 -30.78 -39.24
N SER A 527 -17.71 -31.32 -40.44
CA SER A 527 -17.14 -30.65 -41.59
C SER A 527 -17.66 -29.21 -41.68
N VAL A 528 -16.73 -28.26 -41.63
CA VAL A 528 -16.98 -26.86 -41.98
C VAL A 528 -17.34 -26.81 -43.48
N PRO A 529 -18.54 -26.40 -43.89
CA PRO A 529 -18.71 -25.86 -45.23
C PRO A 529 -18.09 -24.44 -45.24
N PRO A 530 -17.51 -24.00 -46.36
CA PRO A 530 -16.81 -22.72 -46.40
C PRO A 530 -17.76 -21.54 -46.15
N ALA A 531 -17.17 -20.46 -45.63
CA ALA A 531 -17.76 -19.18 -45.27
C ALA A 531 -18.94 -18.74 -46.17
N THR A 532 -20.16 -18.79 -45.62
CA THR A 532 -21.37 -18.19 -46.23
C THR A 532 -22.14 -17.26 -45.28
N SER A 533 -21.81 -17.24 -43.99
CA SER A 533 -22.56 -16.50 -42.95
C SER A 533 -22.36 -14.98 -42.97
N SER A 534 -21.21 -14.48 -43.45
CA SER A 534 -20.98 -13.04 -43.65
C SER A 534 -21.92 -12.43 -44.71
N GLY A 535 -22.25 -13.22 -45.75
CA GLY A 535 -23.13 -12.79 -46.84
C GLY A 535 -24.58 -12.58 -46.42
N VAL A 536 -25.10 -13.39 -45.49
CA VAL A 536 -26.52 -13.34 -45.09
C VAL A 536 -26.83 -12.08 -44.28
N CYS A 537 -25.96 -11.67 -43.34
CA CYS A 537 -26.16 -10.44 -42.56
C CYS A 537 -26.03 -9.16 -43.41
N ALA A 538 -25.13 -9.14 -44.39
CA ALA A 538 -25.06 -8.05 -45.37
C ALA A 538 -26.33 -8.03 -46.25
N ALA A 539 -26.78 -9.20 -46.69
CA ALA A 539 -27.98 -9.33 -47.53
C ALA A 539 -29.27 -8.92 -46.78
N ARG A 540 -29.38 -9.14 -45.46
CA ARG A 540 -30.52 -8.68 -44.63
C ARG A 540 -30.65 -7.16 -44.56
N ARG A 541 -29.53 -6.43 -44.62
CA ARG A 541 -29.53 -4.96 -44.66
C ARG A 541 -29.96 -4.41 -46.02
N ILE A 542 -29.62 -5.14 -47.09
CA ILE A 542 -29.95 -4.76 -48.47
C ILE A 542 -31.41 -5.12 -48.80
N LEU A 543 -31.91 -6.24 -48.30
CA LEU A 543 -33.27 -6.72 -48.55
C LEU A 543 -33.98 -7.12 -47.24
N PRO A 544 -34.61 -6.15 -46.55
CA PRO A 544 -35.39 -6.39 -45.33
C PRO A 544 -36.61 -7.28 -45.57
N ARG A 545 -37.14 -7.87 -44.49
CA ARG A 545 -38.30 -8.77 -44.54
C ARG A 545 -39.50 -8.15 -45.27
N GLU A 546 -39.90 -6.94 -44.89
CA GLU A 546 -41.06 -6.24 -45.46
C GLU A 546 -40.92 -6.05 -46.97
N SER A 547 -39.73 -5.65 -47.42
CA SER A 547 -39.43 -5.47 -48.84
C SER A 547 -39.46 -6.80 -49.62
N LEU A 548 -38.95 -7.89 -49.03
CA LEU A 548 -38.99 -9.21 -49.68
C LEU A 548 -40.43 -9.74 -49.74
N GLU A 549 -41.22 -9.53 -48.70
CA GLU A 549 -42.62 -9.96 -48.60
C GLU A 549 -43.49 -9.24 -49.65
N VAL A 550 -43.37 -7.91 -49.78
CA VAL A 550 -44.06 -7.14 -50.83
C VAL A 550 -43.65 -7.59 -52.23
N LEU A 551 -42.34 -7.76 -52.49
CA LEU A 551 -41.86 -8.10 -53.83
C LEU A 551 -42.20 -9.54 -54.25
N TYR A 552 -42.18 -10.49 -53.32
CA TYR A 552 -42.38 -11.90 -53.60
C TYR A 552 -43.85 -12.33 -53.47
N VAL A 553 -44.52 -11.91 -52.39
CA VAL A 553 -45.90 -12.32 -52.08
C VAL A 553 -46.90 -11.45 -52.84
N GLU A 554 -46.83 -10.13 -52.71
CA GLU A 554 -47.80 -9.21 -53.29
C GLU A 554 -47.56 -8.98 -54.79
N GLN A 555 -46.34 -8.61 -55.18
CA GLN A 555 -45.99 -8.31 -56.58
C GLN A 555 -45.65 -9.55 -57.42
N ARG A 556 -45.71 -10.75 -56.81
CA ARG A 556 -45.47 -12.06 -57.44
C ARG A 556 -44.16 -12.20 -58.24
N LYS A 557 -43.11 -11.41 -57.96
CA LYS A 557 -41.84 -11.48 -58.69
C LYS A 557 -41.05 -12.75 -58.35
N SER A 558 -40.28 -13.26 -59.31
CA SER A 558 -39.43 -14.44 -59.08
C SER A 558 -38.24 -14.12 -58.19
N LEU A 559 -37.77 -15.09 -57.38
CA LEU A 559 -36.59 -14.92 -56.51
C LEU A 559 -35.32 -14.55 -57.31
N ALA A 560 -35.22 -14.99 -58.56
CA ALA A 560 -34.13 -14.63 -59.45
C ALA A 560 -34.17 -13.14 -59.84
N HIS A 561 -35.35 -12.63 -60.19
CA HIS A 561 -35.54 -11.22 -60.54
C HIS A 561 -35.30 -10.30 -59.33
N ILE A 562 -35.74 -10.71 -58.14
CA ILE A 562 -35.46 -9.97 -56.89
C ILE A 562 -33.96 -9.95 -56.61
N GLY A 563 -33.26 -11.08 -56.79
CA GLY A 563 -31.81 -11.15 -56.66
C GLY A 563 -31.08 -10.18 -57.59
N SER A 564 -31.40 -10.18 -58.89
CA SER A 564 -30.81 -9.27 -59.87
C SER A 564 -31.03 -7.79 -59.54
N ARG A 565 -32.18 -7.43 -58.97
CA ARG A 565 -32.50 -6.03 -58.61
C ARG A 565 -31.68 -5.50 -57.44
N TYR A 566 -31.33 -6.36 -56.49
CA TYR A 566 -30.64 -5.97 -55.25
C TYR A 566 -29.17 -6.43 -55.21
N GLY A 567 -28.64 -6.93 -56.33
CA GLY A 567 -27.25 -7.41 -56.42
C GLY A 567 -26.99 -8.69 -55.60
N LEU A 568 -28.03 -9.49 -55.33
CA LEU A 568 -27.95 -10.72 -54.55
C LEU A 568 -28.13 -11.95 -55.43
N SER A 569 -27.46 -13.06 -55.11
CA SER A 569 -27.67 -14.32 -55.84
C SER A 569 -29.03 -14.91 -55.52
N ARG A 570 -29.64 -15.65 -56.47
CA ARG A 570 -30.93 -16.35 -56.27
C ARG A 570 -30.90 -17.23 -55.01
N GLN A 571 -29.79 -17.93 -54.77
CA GLN A 571 -29.62 -18.77 -53.58
C GLN A 571 -29.64 -17.96 -52.28
N MET A 572 -29.04 -16.77 -52.27
CA MET A 572 -29.06 -15.88 -51.11
C MET A 572 -30.46 -15.35 -50.81
N VAL A 573 -31.25 -15.00 -51.84
CA VAL A 573 -32.65 -14.57 -51.65
C VAL A 573 -33.53 -15.73 -51.16
N THR A 574 -33.32 -16.95 -51.66
CA THR A 574 -33.97 -18.18 -51.15
C THR A 574 -33.65 -18.40 -49.67
N GLN A 575 -32.38 -18.24 -49.29
CA GLN A 575 -31.93 -18.39 -47.90
C GLN A 575 -32.53 -17.32 -46.99
N LEU A 576 -32.65 -16.08 -47.46
CA LEU A 576 -33.36 -15.00 -46.76
C LEU A 576 -34.84 -15.29 -46.58
N ALA A 577 -35.54 -15.76 -47.63
CA ALA A 577 -36.96 -16.12 -47.56
C ALA A 577 -37.23 -17.20 -46.51
N HIS A 578 -36.41 -18.26 -46.47
CA HIS A 578 -36.49 -19.25 -45.40
C HIS A 578 -36.20 -18.66 -44.01
N SER A 579 -35.21 -17.77 -43.91
CA SER A 579 -34.86 -17.13 -42.64
C SER A 579 -35.93 -16.15 -42.11
N TYR A 580 -36.78 -15.63 -42.99
CA TYR A 580 -37.91 -14.75 -42.66
C TYR A 580 -39.24 -15.49 -42.54
N GLY A 581 -39.26 -16.81 -42.76
CA GLY A 581 -40.48 -17.62 -42.69
C GLY A 581 -41.43 -17.45 -43.89
N ILE A 582 -40.94 -16.94 -45.02
CA ILE A 582 -41.74 -16.76 -46.23
C ILE A 582 -41.78 -18.08 -47.02
N ALA A 583 -42.97 -18.62 -47.25
CA ALA A 583 -43.17 -19.87 -47.97
C ALA A 583 -42.83 -19.71 -49.47
N ILE A 584 -41.87 -20.51 -49.95
CA ILE A 584 -41.40 -20.46 -51.34
C ILE A 584 -42.32 -21.30 -52.23
N ARG A 585 -42.78 -20.73 -53.35
CA ARG A 585 -43.60 -21.40 -54.36
C ARG A 585 -42.80 -22.54 -55.02
N ALA A 586 -43.44 -23.70 -55.20
CA ALA A 586 -42.83 -24.88 -55.83
C ALA A 586 -42.33 -24.57 -57.26
N SER A 587 -41.13 -25.04 -57.58
CA SER A 587 -40.49 -24.85 -58.88
C SER A 587 -41.16 -25.74 -59.95
N GLY A 588 -41.83 -25.13 -60.94
CA GLY A 588 -42.28 -25.88 -62.13
C GLY A 588 -43.57 -25.48 -62.83
N ARG A 589 -43.91 -24.19 -62.96
CA ARG A 589 -44.84 -23.75 -64.03
C ARG A 589 -44.30 -22.50 -64.73
N PRO A 590 -44.21 -22.48 -66.07
CA PRO A 590 -43.72 -21.33 -66.83
C PRO A 590 -44.71 -20.16 -66.74
N HIS A 591 -44.16 -18.95 -66.81
CA HIS A 591 -44.92 -17.71 -67.04
C HIS A 591 -45.34 -17.70 -68.51
N LEU A 592 -46.63 -17.61 -68.79
CA LEU A 592 -47.16 -16.99 -70.01
C LEU A 592 -47.64 -15.59 -69.60
N ASP A 593 -47.51 -14.65 -70.51
CA ASP A 593 -48.04 -13.28 -70.39
C ASP A 593 -49.53 -13.25 -70.07
#